data_AF-A0A2V5MC70-F1
#
_entry.id   AF-A0A2V5MC70-F1
#
_cell.length_a   1.000
_cell.length_b   1.000
_cell.length_c   1.000
_cell.angle_alpha   90.00
_cell.angle_beta   90.00
_cell.angle_gamma   90.00
#
_symmetry.space_group_name_H-M   'P 1'
#
loop_
_entity.id
_entity.type
_entity.pdbx_description
1 polymer ?
#
loop_
_entity_poly.entity_id
_entity_poly.type
_entity_poly.pdbx_seq_one_letter_code
_entity_poly.pdbx_strand_id
1 'polypeptide(L)'
;MNNPPDISPVDHETEEYAHEVRRHVRGYLMVGATLLAFTAITVALSYVNFGTMKANVAVALLVATFKAGLVAAIFMHLSAEKRLIYRVLIFTGFFVFGLFWLTYLAWYDPVHR
;
A
#
# COMPACT_ATOMS: atom_id res chain seq x y z
N MET A 1 -49.26 15.39 -28.67
CA MET A 1 -48.59 14.12 -29.02
C MET A 1 -47.66 13.76 -27.87
N ASN A 2 -48.01 12.76 -27.04
CA ASN A 2 -47.05 12.20 -26.10
C ASN A 2 -46.27 11.14 -26.87
N ASN A 3 -44.99 11.38 -27.10
CA ASN A 3 -44.12 10.39 -27.72
C ASN A 3 -44.10 9.15 -26.81
N PRO A 4 -44.14 7.92 -27.36
CA PRO A 4 -43.95 6.73 -26.53
C PRO A 4 -42.63 6.84 -25.75
N PRO A 5 -42.55 6.30 -24.51
CA PRO A 5 -41.31 6.27 -23.76
C PRO A 5 -40.25 5.56 -24.59
N ASP A 6 -39.13 6.25 -24.82
CA ASP A 6 -37.99 5.71 -25.53
C ASP A 6 -37.37 4.60 -24.66
N ILE A 7 -37.55 3.36 -25.10
CA ILE A 7 -37.05 2.13 -24.44
C ILE A 7 -35.76 1.64 -25.09
N SER A 8 -35.11 2.46 -25.93
CA SER A 8 -33.79 2.12 -26.45
C SER A 8 -32.77 2.06 -25.29
N PRO A 9 -31.91 1.03 -25.24
CA PRO A 9 -30.79 1.04 -24.31
C PRO A 9 -30.00 2.33 -24.53
N VAL A 10 -29.84 3.17 -23.51
CA VAL A 10 -29.09 4.42 -23.64
C VAL A 10 -27.62 4.05 -23.76
N ASP A 11 -27.13 3.97 -25.00
CA ASP A 11 -25.76 3.57 -25.35
C ASP A 11 -24.70 4.28 -24.49
N HIS A 12 -24.95 5.56 -24.23
CA HIS A 12 -24.07 6.46 -23.49
C HIS A 12 -23.92 6.10 -21.99
N GLU A 13 -24.96 5.59 -21.32
CA GLU A 13 -24.84 5.17 -19.92
C GLU A 13 -24.01 3.89 -19.78
N THR A 14 -24.11 2.99 -20.77
CA THR A 14 -23.38 1.72 -20.76
C THR A 14 -21.88 1.93 -21.03
N GLU A 15 -21.53 2.91 -21.88
CA GLU A 15 -20.14 3.28 -22.17
C GLU A 15 -19.45 4.00 -21.00
N GLU A 16 -20.14 4.92 -20.31
CA GLU A 16 -19.60 5.58 -19.12
C GLU A 16 -19.31 4.57 -18.00
N TYR A 17 -20.26 3.67 -17.73
CA TYR A 17 -20.09 2.62 -16.72
C TYR A 17 -18.90 1.71 -17.04
N ALA A 18 -18.75 1.32 -18.32
CA ALA A 18 -17.61 0.50 -18.76
C ALA A 18 -16.28 1.24 -18.58
N HIS A 19 -16.23 2.54 -18.84
CA HIS A 19 -15.02 3.34 -18.73
C HIS A 19 -14.57 3.55 -17.28
N GLU A 20 -15.51 3.76 -16.36
CA GLU A 20 -15.24 3.95 -14.93
C GLU A 20 -14.74 2.65 -14.27
N VAL A 21 -15.39 1.53 -14.56
CA VAL A 21 -14.98 0.19 -14.08
C VAL A 21 -13.56 -0.14 -14.55
N ARG A 22 -13.22 0.17 -15.80
CA ARG A 22 -11.88 -0.13 -16.36
C ARG A 22 -10.76 0.62 -15.63
N ARG A 23 -11.01 1.85 -15.16
CA ARG A 23 -10.05 2.61 -14.35
C ARG A 23 -9.82 1.96 -12.99
N HIS A 24 -10.88 1.55 -12.30
CA HIS A 24 -10.77 0.89 -11.00
C HIS A 24 -10.06 -0.47 -11.10
N VAL A 25 -10.45 -1.30 -12.08
CA VAL A 25 -9.85 -2.63 -12.29
C VAL A 25 -8.36 -2.53 -12.59
N ARG A 26 -7.95 -1.59 -13.45
CA ARG A 26 -6.53 -1.38 -13.77
C ARG A 26 -5.71 -0.97 -12.54
N GLY A 27 -6.29 -0.17 -11.67
CA GLY A 27 -5.69 0.20 -10.40
C GLY A 27 -5.46 -0.99 -9.48
N TYR A 28 -6.50 -1.82 -9.26
CA TYR A 28 -6.38 -3.04 -8.46
C TYR A 28 -5.39 -4.04 -9.06
N LEU A 29 -5.37 -4.21 -10.39
CA LEU A 29 -4.42 -5.08 -11.08
C LEU A 29 -2.97 -4.61 -10.91
N MET A 30 -2.72 -3.31 -10.99
CA MET A 30 -1.38 -2.75 -10.82
C MET A 30 -0.88 -2.91 -9.36
N VAL A 31 -1.77 -2.74 -8.38
CA VAL A 31 -1.49 -3.02 -6.96
C VAL A 31 -1.18 -4.50 -6.76
N GLY A 32 -2.05 -5.38 -7.26
CA GLY A 32 -1.90 -6.83 -7.16
C GLY A 32 -0.59 -7.32 -7.79
N ALA A 33 -0.28 -6.87 -9.00
CA ALA A 33 0.96 -7.24 -9.70
C ALA A 33 2.20 -6.77 -8.93
N THR A 34 2.17 -5.55 -8.38
CA THR A 34 3.27 -4.99 -7.59
C THR A 34 3.49 -5.78 -6.29
N LEU A 35 2.41 -6.09 -5.56
CA LEU A 35 2.46 -6.90 -4.35
C LEU A 35 2.99 -8.31 -4.60
N LEU A 36 2.57 -8.92 -5.71
CA LEU A 36 3.01 -10.25 -6.13
C LEU A 36 4.50 -10.24 -6.49
N ALA A 37 4.94 -9.27 -7.30
CA ALA A 37 6.35 -9.09 -7.65
C ALA A 37 7.23 -8.88 -6.41
N PHE A 38 6.78 -8.03 -5.47
CA PHE A 38 7.51 -7.82 -4.21
C PHE A 38 7.58 -9.06 -3.34
N THR A 39 6.50 -9.85 -3.32
CA THR A 39 6.46 -11.12 -2.60
C THR A 39 7.42 -12.14 -3.21
N ALA A 40 7.50 -12.22 -4.53
CA ALA A 40 8.48 -13.04 -5.23
C ALA A 40 9.92 -12.60 -4.92
N ILE A 41 10.19 -11.29 -4.87
CA ILE A 41 11.50 -10.75 -4.49
C ILE A 41 11.85 -11.12 -3.04
N THR A 42 10.93 -10.98 -2.07
CA THR A 42 11.19 -11.39 -0.68
C THR A 42 11.49 -12.87 -0.56
N VAL A 43 10.77 -13.71 -1.29
CA VAL A 43 10.97 -15.16 -1.28
C VAL A 43 12.33 -15.49 -1.90
N ALA A 44 12.66 -14.89 -3.05
CA ALA A 44 13.96 -15.06 -3.71
C ALA A 44 15.13 -14.63 -2.80
N LEU A 45 15.02 -13.50 -2.11
CA LEU A 45 16.01 -13.04 -1.15
C LEU A 45 16.10 -13.93 0.09
N SER A 46 14.98 -14.51 0.55
CA SER A 46 14.98 -15.48 1.65
C SER A 46 15.73 -16.78 1.30
N TYR A 47 15.88 -17.11 0.01
CA TYR A 47 16.71 -18.23 -0.44
C TYR A 47 18.21 -17.88 -0.54
N VAL A 48 18.56 -16.59 -0.59
CA VAL A 48 19.96 -16.15 -0.61
C VAL A 48 20.48 -16.06 0.81
N ASN A 49 21.24 -17.07 1.23
CA ASN A 49 21.84 -17.11 2.54
C ASN A 49 23.12 -16.26 2.54
N PHE A 50 23.00 -14.97 2.85
CA PHE A 50 24.16 -14.17 3.21
C PHE A 50 24.61 -14.67 4.58
N GLY A 51 25.71 -15.41 4.64
CA GLY A 51 26.18 -16.23 5.79
C GLY A 51 26.42 -15.52 7.13
N THR A 52 25.82 -14.36 7.38
CA THR A 52 25.82 -13.64 8.65
C THR A 52 24.38 -13.22 9.00
N MET A 53 23.85 -13.68 10.13
CA MET A 53 22.47 -13.42 10.59
C MET A 53 22.06 -11.93 10.52
N LYS A 54 23.01 -11.01 10.75
CA LYS A 54 22.81 -9.56 10.67
C LYS A 54 22.47 -9.06 9.26
N ALA A 55 23.10 -9.63 8.23
CA ALA A 55 22.86 -9.25 6.84
C ALA A 55 21.47 -9.68 6.38
N ASN A 56 21.04 -10.89 6.73
CA ASN A 56 19.69 -11.38 6.41
C ASN A 56 18.60 -10.51 7.06
N VAL A 57 18.78 -10.09 8.32
CA VAL A 57 17.83 -9.20 9.01
C VAL A 57 17.80 -7.80 8.37
N ALA A 58 18.95 -7.24 8.02
CA ALA A 58 19.03 -5.93 7.36
C ALA A 58 18.32 -5.95 6.00
N VAL A 59 18.55 -6.99 5.19
CA VAL A 59 17.89 -7.17 3.89
C VAL A 59 16.38 -7.37 4.07
N ALA A 60 15.94 -8.19 5.04
CA ALA A 60 14.53 -8.40 5.32
C ALA A 60 13.81 -7.09 5.73
N LEU A 61 14.41 -6.28 6.59
CA LEU A 61 13.86 -4.98 7.00
C LEU A 61 13.81 -3.97 5.85
N LEU A 62 14.84 -3.92 5.00
CA LEU A 62 14.87 -3.05 3.82
C LEU A 62 13.73 -3.41 2.88
N VAL A 63 13.57 -4.70 2.57
CA VAL A 63 12.51 -5.18 1.68
C VAL A 63 11.12 -4.97 2.30
N ALA A 64 10.96 -5.18 3.61
CA ALA A 64 9.71 -4.89 4.32
C ALA A 64 9.34 -3.41 4.24
N THR A 65 10.31 -2.51 4.44
CA THR A 65 10.11 -1.05 4.36
C THR A 65 9.75 -0.64 2.93
N PHE A 66 10.41 -1.22 1.94
CA PHE A 66 10.17 -0.92 0.53
C PHE A 66 8.79 -1.42 0.08
N LYS A 67 8.35 -2.60 0.56
CA LYS A 67 6.99 -3.11 0.35
C LYS A 67 5.95 -2.18 0.98
N ALA A 68 6.15 -1.77 2.22
CA ALA A 68 5.26 -0.84 2.91
C ALA A 68 5.21 0.54 2.22
N GLY A 69 6.35 1.04 1.75
CA GLY A 69 6.47 2.28 1.00
C GLY A 69 5.77 2.23 -0.36
N LEU A 70 5.90 1.15 -1.13
CA LEU A 70 5.16 0.99 -2.39
C LEU A 70 3.66 0.81 -2.16
N VAL A 71 3.25 0.05 -1.13
CA VAL A 71 1.83 -0.04 -0.75
C VAL A 71 1.30 1.35 -0.44
N ALA A 72 2.02 2.15 0.34
CA ALA A 72 1.65 3.53 0.64
C ALA A 72 1.60 4.40 -0.63
N ALA A 73 2.62 4.34 -1.50
CA ALA A 73 2.71 5.16 -2.72
C ALA A 73 1.65 4.79 -3.78
N ILE A 74 1.37 3.50 -3.96
CA ILE A 74 0.38 3.00 -4.92
C ILE A 74 -1.04 3.24 -4.40
N PHE A 75 -1.32 2.99 -3.11
CA PHE A 75 -2.60 3.40 -2.51
C PHE A 75 -2.76 4.93 -2.50
N MET A 76 -1.66 5.68 -2.36
CA MET A 76 -1.67 7.15 -2.45
C MET A 76 -2.01 7.65 -3.84
N HIS A 77 -1.45 7.06 -4.89
CA HIS A 77 -1.63 7.60 -6.23
C HIS A 77 -3.04 7.31 -6.78
N LEU A 78 -3.66 6.19 -6.40
CA LEU A 78 -4.98 5.80 -6.87
C LEU A 78 -6.13 6.31 -5.99
N SER A 79 -5.88 6.63 -4.71
CA SER A 79 -6.85 7.26 -3.81
C SER A 79 -6.77 8.79 -3.89
N ALA A 80 -6.97 9.33 -5.08
CA ALA A 80 -6.97 10.78 -5.32
C ALA A 80 -8.11 11.53 -4.60
N GLU A 81 -8.94 10.85 -3.80
CA GLU A 81 -10.18 11.42 -3.24
C GLU A 81 -10.24 11.45 -1.71
N LYS A 82 -9.43 10.68 -0.96
CA LYS A 82 -9.55 10.60 0.52
C LYS A 82 -8.30 11.08 1.26
N ARG A 83 -8.03 12.39 1.19
CA ARG A 83 -6.98 13.11 1.98
C ARG A 83 -6.98 12.80 3.49
N LEU A 84 -8.13 12.42 4.07
CA LEU A 84 -8.25 12.07 5.48
C LEU A 84 -7.50 10.78 5.86
N ILE A 85 -7.52 9.76 5.00
CA ILE A 85 -6.85 8.49 5.27
C ILE A 85 -5.33 8.69 5.34
N TYR A 86 -4.78 9.54 4.47
CA TYR A 86 -3.36 9.88 4.48
C TYR A 86 -2.93 10.58 5.77
N ARG A 87 -3.74 11.53 6.25
CA ARG A 87 -3.43 12.29 7.47
C ARG A 87 -3.44 11.40 8.70
N VAL A 88 -4.39 10.46 8.78
CA VAL A 88 -4.46 9.48 9.87
C VAL A 88 -3.32 8.47 9.79
N LEU A 89 -2.98 7.97 8.59
CA LEU A 89 -1.90 7.00 8.39
C LEU A 89 -0.51 7.55 8.77
N ILE A 90 -0.22 8.80 8.37
CA ILE A 90 1.01 9.48 8.77
C ILE A 90 1.05 9.73 10.27
N PHE A 91 -0.09 10.12 10.85
CA PHE A 91 -0.19 10.38 12.29
C PHE A 91 0.03 9.12 13.11
N THR A 92 -0.59 7.99 12.75
CA THR A 92 -0.36 6.70 13.41
C THR A 92 1.05 6.17 13.16
N GLY A 93 1.59 6.32 11.95
CA GLY A 93 2.98 5.95 11.66
C GLY A 93 3.99 6.72 12.52
N PHE A 94 3.83 8.04 12.64
CA PHE A 94 4.65 8.88 13.51
C PHE A 94 4.53 8.46 14.98
N PHE A 95 3.31 8.21 15.45
CA PHE A 95 3.06 7.77 16.82
C PHE A 95 3.72 6.43 17.14
N VAL A 96 3.60 5.44 16.24
CA VAL A 96 4.27 4.13 16.38
C VAL A 96 5.78 4.29 16.38
N PHE A 97 6.34 5.09 15.47
CA PHE A 97 7.78 5.35 15.42
C PHE A 97 8.27 6.01 16.72
N GLY A 98 7.52 6.99 17.23
CA GLY A 98 7.77 7.61 18.53
C GLY A 98 7.69 6.63 19.69
N LEU A 99 6.74 5.69 19.68
CA LEU A 99 6.61 4.64 20.71
C LEU A 99 7.78 3.65 20.65
N PHE A 100 8.19 3.22 19.45
CA PHE A 100 9.38 2.39 19.27
C PHE A 100 10.64 3.10 19.75
N TRP A 101 10.78 4.39 19.43
CA TRP A 101 11.89 5.23 19.89
C TRP A 101 11.89 5.38 21.42
N LEU A 102 10.74 5.66 22.03
CA LEU A 102 10.59 5.74 23.49
C LEU A 102 10.92 4.41 24.17
N THR A 103 10.45 3.29 23.61
CA THR A 103 10.73 1.95 24.14
C THR A 103 12.23 1.63 24.04
N TYR A 104 12.88 2.01 22.94
CA TYR A 104 14.32 1.88 22.77
C TYR A 104 15.08 2.74 23.78
N LEU A 105 14.66 4.00 23.99
CA LEU A 105 15.27 4.89 24.98
C LEU A 105 15.10 4.35 26.40
N ALA A 106 13.91 3.83 26.75
CA ALA A 106 13.62 3.23 28.04
C ALA A 106 14.47 1.98 28.32
N TRP A 107 14.88 1.25 27.28
CA TRP A 107 15.79 0.12 27.40
C TRP A 107 17.26 0.54 27.54
N TYR A 108 17.61 1.69 26.95
CA TYR A 108 18.95 2.29 27.08
C TYR A 108 19.11 3.12 28.34
N ASP A 109 18.01 3.48 29.01
CA ASP A 109 18.01 4.23 30.26
C ASP A 109 18.59 3.34 31.37
N PRO A 110 19.79 3.63 31.88
CA PRO A 110 20.35 2.91 33.00
C PRO A 110 19.70 3.46 34.28
N VAL A 111 18.41 3.17 34.50
CA VAL A 111 17.80 3.24 35.84
C VAL A 111 18.37 2.09 36.67
N HIS A 112 19.67 2.20 36.95
CA HIS A 112 20.32 1.61 38.10
C HIS A 112 20.33 2.68 39.18
N ARG A 113 19.25 2.73 39.97
CA ARG A 113 19.30 2.99 41.41
C ARG A 113 18.14 2.29 42.09
#